data_AF-A0A4Q4U7D4-F1
#
_entry.id   AF-A0A4Q4U7D4-F1
#
_cell.length_a   1.000
_cell.length_b   1.000
_cell.length_c   1.000
_cell.angle_alpha   90.00
_cell.angle_beta   90.00
_cell.angle_gamma   90.00
#
_symmetry.space_group_name_H-M   'P 1'
#
loop_
_entity.id
_entity.type
_entity.pdbx_description
1 polymer ?
#
loop_
_entity_poly.entity_id
_entity_poly.type
_entity_poly.pdbx_seq_one_letter_code
_entity_poly.pdbx_strand_id
1 'polypeptide(L)'
;MDEKSSIIRLVHYTTQQYFKRTQTKLFPDAHFDITRICVTYLSFQSFESGFAQTDVAFEERLESNPFYDYASHNWGHHARLASTCQDVLSFLQKRTHIEASSQALLASKRHSMHLNFSQKVPKRMTGLHLAVYFGLEGTVKAIMGEYDLDMKDSYGRTPLSYAARNGHGAVVQQLLDKGADTEAKDKDGLTPLSYAAENGHGAVVRQLLEKGADIEVKNDYDWTPLTYAAKNGHEAVVQQLLEKGADTEAKYKAGWTPLSHAAENGHKAVQRTGTGL
;
A
#
# COMPACT_ATOMS: atom_id res chain seq x y z
N MET A 1 -13.22 -26.34 -28.51
CA MET A 1 -13.15 -27.65 -29.20
C MET A 1 -11.78 -27.72 -29.83
N ASP A 2 -11.10 -28.85 -29.66
CA ASP A 2 -9.95 -29.20 -30.50
C ASP A 2 -10.54 -29.90 -31.74
N GLU A 3 -10.35 -29.33 -32.94
CA GLU A 3 -10.98 -29.81 -34.17
C GLU A 3 -10.44 -31.18 -34.62
N LYS A 4 -9.40 -31.72 -33.96
CA LYS A 4 -8.77 -33.00 -34.35
C LYS A 4 -9.08 -34.18 -33.44
N SER A 5 -9.84 -33.99 -32.37
CA SER A 5 -10.20 -35.07 -31.47
C SER A 5 -11.67 -34.96 -31.13
N SER A 6 -12.47 -35.95 -31.53
CA SER A 6 -13.90 -36.11 -31.17
C SER A 6 -14.12 -36.36 -29.67
N ILE A 7 -13.25 -35.81 -28.81
CA ILE A 7 -13.28 -35.86 -27.36
C ILE A 7 -13.84 -34.52 -26.89
N ILE A 8 -15.11 -34.54 -26.47
CA ILE A 8 -15.66 -33.47 -25.65
C ILE A 8 -14.96 -33.57 -24.29
N ARG A 9 -13.90 -32.79 -24.07
CA ARG A 9 -13.37 -32.58 -22.73
C ARG A 9 -14.40 -31.78 -21.94
N LEU A 10 -15.16 -32.46 -21.09
CA LEU A 10 -16.02 -31.82 -20.10
C LEU A 10 -15.11 -31.16 -19.07
N VAL A 11 -14.77 -29.89 -19.31
CA VAL A 11 -13.97 -29.14 -18.33
C VAL A 11 -14.89 -28.77 -17.18
N HIS A 12 -14.78 -29.51 -16.08
CA HIS A 12 -15.54 -29.24 -14.86
C HIS A 12 -14.94 -27.98 -14.21
N TYR A 13 -15.47 -26.82 -14.55
CA TYR A 13 -15.14 -25.60 -13.84
C TYR A 13 -15.92 -25.57 -12.53
N THR A 14 -15.26 -25.16 -11.45
CA THR A 14 -16.01 -24.75 -10.27
C THR A 14 -16.86 -23.54 -10.64
N THR A 15 -18.01 -23.36 -9.97
CA THR A 15 -18.88 -22.18 -10.18
C THR A 15 -18.10 -20.87 -10.11
N GLN A 16 -17.11 -20.80 -9.23
CA GLN A 16 -16.23 -19.64 -9.09
C GLN A 16 -15.32 -19.43 -10.32
N GLN A 17 -14.77 -20.50 -10.91
CA GLN A 17 -13.97 -20.41 -12.13
C GLN A 17 -14.82 -20.03 -13.34
N TYR A 18 -16.05 -20.58 -13.45
CA TYR A 18 -16.99 -20.21 -14.49
C TYR A 18 -17.36 -18.72 -14.38
N PHE A 19 -17.77 -18.28 -13.19
CA PHE A 19 -18.12 -16.87 -12.94
C PHE A 19 -16.95 -15.94 -13.29
N LYS A 20 -15.73 -16.21 -12.83
CA LYS A 20 -14.55 -15.39 -13.16
C LYS A 20 -14.30 -15.27 -14.67
N ARG A 21 -14.66 -16.29 -15.46
CA ARG A 21 -14.49 -16.28 -16.92
C ARG A 21 -15.60 -15.54 -17.66
N THR A 22 -16.82 -15.52 -17.11
CA THR A 22 -17.98 -14.90 -17.77
C THR A 22 -18.36 -13.54 -17.21
N GLN A 23 -17.83 -13.16 -16.04
CA GLN A 23 -18.22 -11.96 -15.31
C GLN A 23 -18.04 -10.68 -16.14
N THR A 24 -16.92 -10.52 -16.84
CA THR A 24 -16.66 -9.33 -17.67
C THR A 24 -17.58 -9.23 -18.88
N LYS A 25 -18.11 -10.36 -19.37
CA LYS A 25 -19.10 -10.38 -20.45
C LYS A 25 -20.51 -10.05 -19.94
N LEU A 26 -20.85 -10.53 -18.75
CA LEU A 26 -22.18 -10.34 -18.16
C LEU A 26 -22.32 -8.96 -17.50
N PHE A 27 -21.23 -8.43 -16.94
CA PHE A 27 -21.18 -7.17 -16.20
C PHE A 27 -19.93 -6.37 -16.60
N PRO A 28 -19.90 -5.84 -17.84
CA PRO A 28 -18.72 -5.13 -18.36
C PRO A 28 -18.33 -3.91 -17.50
N ASP A 29 -19.31 -3.24 -16.91
CA ASP A 29 -19.10 -2.00 -16.14
C ASP A 29 -19.13 -2.20 -14.62
N ALA A 30 -19.11 -3.45 -14.13
CA ALA A 30 -19.29 -3.75 -12.69
C ALA A 30 -18.30 -3.00 -11.79
N HIS A 31 -17.03 -2.95 -12.16
CA HIS A 31 -16.02 -2.25 -11.37
C HIS A 31 -16.27 -0.74 -11.36
N PHE A 32 -16.66 -0.16 -12.49
CA PHE A 32 -17.01 1.25 -12.58
C PHE A 32 -18.22 1.60 -11.71
N ASP A 33 -19.29 0.81 -11.80
CA ASP A 33 -20.51 1.03 -11.01
C ASP A 33 -20.27 0.86 -9.50
N ILE A 34 -19.53 -0.18 -9.09
CA ILE A 34 -19.20 -0.38 -7.68
C ILE A 34 -18.33 0.77 -7.17
N THR A 35 -17.31 1.19 -7.93
CA THR A 35 -16.49 2.36 -7.56
C THR A 35 -17.37 3.59 -7.35
N ARG A 36 -18.24 3.91 -8.31
CA ARG A 36 -19.14 5.06 -8.23
C ARG A 36 -20.05 4.97 -7.02
N ILE A 37 -20.68 3.83 -6.76
CA ILE A 37 -21.54 3.60 -5.59
C ILE A 37 -20.77 3.82 -4.30
N CYS A 38 -19.57 3.23 -4.16
CA CYS A 38 -18.76 3.39 -2.96
C CYS A 38 -18.34 4.84 -2.71
N VAL A 39 -17.78 5.55 -3.71
CA VAL A 39 -17.31 6.93 -3.49
C VAL A 39 -18.46 7.92 -3.34
N THR A 40 -19.62 7.67 -3.96
CA THR A 40 -20.85 8.45 -3.74
C THR A 40 -21.32 8.27 -2.31
N TYR A 41 -21.40 7.02 -1.83
CA TYR A 41 -21.79 6.72 -0.45
C TYR A 41 -20.84 7.39 0.55
N LEU A 42 -19.53 7.23 0.37
CA LEU A 42 -18.50 7.86 1.21
C LEU A 42 -18.52 9.40 1.14
N SER A 43 -19.27 9.98 0.21
CA SER A 43 -19.47 11.42 0.08
C SER A 43 -20.78 11.94 0.66
N PHE A 44 -21.51 11.13 1.42
CA PHE A 44 -22.74 11.54 2.09
C PHE A 44 -22.49 12.52 3.24
N GLN A 45 -23.49 13.36 3.53
CA GLN A 45 -23.45 14.35 4.62
C GLN A 45 -23.15 13.72 5.99
N SER A 46 -23.53 12.47 6.21
CA SER A 46 -23.19 11.69 7.42
C SER A 46 -21.69 11.66 7.72
N PHE A 47 -20.83 11.85 6.70
CA PHE A 47 -19.38 11.83 6.81
C PHE A 47 -18.73 13.21 6.74
N GLU A 48 -19.51 14.30 6.64
CA GLU A 48 -18.98 15.68 6.62
C GLU A 48 -18.32 16.08 7.94
N SER A 49 -18.67 15.42 9.04
CA SER A 49 -17.99 15.57 10.34
C SER A 49 -16.53 15.09 10.32
N GLY A 50 -16.11 14.38 9.27
CA GLY A 50 -14.73 13.91 9.11
C GLY A 50 -14.37 12.84 10.12
N PHE A 51 -13.19 12.97 10.72
CA PHE A 51 -12.61 12.00 11.64
C PHE A 51 -13.45 11.86 12.93
N ALA A 52 -13.85 10.64 13.29
CA ALA A 52 -14.52 10.38 14.57
C ALA A 52 -13.52 10.52 15.72
N GLN A 53 -13.86 11.28 16.76
CA GLN A 53 -12.92 11.66 17.83
C GLN A 53 -12.75 10.61 18.93
N THR A 54 -13.64 9.62 19.00
CA THR A 54 -13.62 8.55 20.01
C THR A 54 -13.95 7.21 19.36
N ASP A 55 -13.55 6.11 20.00
CA ASP A 55 -13.92 4.76 19.56
C ASP A 55 -15.45 4.58 19.54
N VAL A 56 -16.16 5.12 20.52
CA VAL A 56 -17.63 5.05 20.61
C VAL A 56 -18.28 5.71 19.39
N ALA A 57 -17.89 6.94 19.05
CA ALA A 57 -18.45 7.65 17.89
C ALA A 57 -18.08 6.96 16.57
N PHE A 58 -16.90 6.34 16.49
CA PHE A 58 -16.48 5.58 15.32
C PHE A 58 -17.29 4.28 15.16
N GLU A 59 -17.51 3.56 16.26
CA GLU A 59 -18.34 2.34 16.27
C GLU A 59 -19.80 2.64 15.95
N GLU A 60 -20.39 3.67 16.56
CA GLU A 60 -21.74 4.13 16.24
C GLU A 60 -21.89 4.47 14.75
N ARG A 61 -20.86 5.09 14.16
CA ARG A 61 -20.83 5.35 12.71
C ARG A 61 -20.82 4.06 11.89
N LEU A 62 -20.00 3.07 12.25
CA LEU A 62 -19.95 1.78 11.56
C LEU A 62 -21.28 1.04 11.65
N GLU A 63 -21.91 1.04 12.82
CA GLU A 63 -23.20 0.37 13.07
C GLU A 63 -24.35 1.06 12.32
N SER A 64 -24.36 2.40 12.32
CA SER A 64 -25.39 3.19 11.64
C SER A 64 -25.24 3.19 10.11
N ASN A 65 -24.08 2.81 9.59
CA ASN A 65 -23.76 2.88 8.16
C ASN A 65 -23.20 1.53 7.65
N PRO A 66 -24.07 0.52 7.40
CA PRO A 66 -23.63 -0.85 7.08
C PRO A 66 -22.72 -0.98 5.85
N PHE A 67 -22.79 -0.04 4.91
CA PHE A 67 -21.98 -0.06 3.70
C PHE A 67 -20.65 0.71 3.84
N TYR A 68 -20.45 1.44 4.95
CA TYR A 68 -19.31 2.32 5.15
C TYR A 68 -17.97 1.58 5.22
N ASP A 69 -17.94 0.48 5.97
CA ASP A 69 -16.76 -0.36 6.12
C ASP A 69 -16.34 -0.97 4.77
N TYR A 70 -17.29 -1.60 4.08
CA TYR A 70 -17.05 -2.16 2.75
C TYR A 70 -16.58 -1.10 1.75
N ALA A 71 -17.30 0.03 1.66
CA ALA A 71 -16.97 1.09 0.73
C ALA A 71 -15.56 1.61 0.97
N SER A 72 -15.20 1.90 2.23
CA SER A 72 -13.87 2.43 2.60
C SER A 72 -12.73 1.49 2.24
N HIS A 73 -12.92 0.18 2.39
CA HIS A 73 -11.89 -0.82 2.09
C HIS A 73 -11.78 -1.16 0.60
N ASN A 74 -12.85 -1.05 -0.18
CA ASN A 74 -12.91 -1.67 -1.51
C ASN A 74 -13.00 -0.68 -2.67
N TRP A 75 -13.41 0.57 -2.46
CA TRP A 75 -13.63 1.52 -3.55
C TRP A 75 -12.42 1.65 -4.48
N GLY A 76 -11.22 1.75 -3.91
CA GLY A 76 -9.98 1.92 -4.67
C GLY A 76 -9.55 0.66 -5.40
N HIS A 77 -9.83 -0.53 -4.86
CA HIS A 77 -9.60 -1.79 -5.57
C HIS A 77 -10.46 -1.92 -6.83
N HIS A 78 -11.74 -1.55 -6.73
CA HIS A 78 -12.61 -1.47 -7.91
C HIS A 78 -12.15 -0.36 -8.86
N ALA A 79 -11.74 0.79 -8.34
CA ALA A 79 -11.35 1.94 -9.15
C ALA A 79 -10.10 1.64 -9.98
N ARG A 80 -9.16 0.85 -9.46
CA ARG A 80 -7.96 0.42 -10.19
C ARG A 80 -8.27 -0.52 -11.37
N LEU A 81 -9.35 -1.29 -11.26
CA LEU A 81 -9.81 -2.21 -12.31
C LEU A 81 -10.75 -1.52 -13.31
N ALA A 82 -11.14 -0.27 -13.03
CA ALA A 82 -11.90 0.60 -13.90
C ALA A 82 -11.03 1.77 -14.38
N SER A 83 -11.56 2.58 -15.30
CA SER A 83 -10.95 3.87 -15.62
C SER A 83 -11.30 4.91 -14.55
N THR A 84 -10.40 5.87 -14.31
CA THR A 84 -10.67 7.00 -13.40
C THR A 84 -11.95 7.72 -13.81
N CYS A 85 -12.85 7.95 -12.84
CA CYS A 85 -14.09 8.71 -13.05
C CYS A 85 -14.10 10.01 -12.24
N GLN A 86 -14.95 10.95 -12.67
CA GLN A 86 -15.08 12.26 -12.03
C GLN A 86 -15.53 12.16 -10.56
N ASP A 87 -16.30 11.13 -10.20
CA ASP A 87 -16.77 10.91 -8.83
C ASP A 87 -15.59 10.61 -7.88
N VAL A 88 -14.60 9.83 -8.33
CA VAL A 88 -13.38 9.56 -7.57
C VAL A 88 -12.58 10.84 -7.36
N LEU A 89 -12.41 11.66 -8.41
CA LEU A 89 -11.70 12.94 -8.32
C LEU A 89 -12.40 13.88 -7.33
N SER A 90 -13.72 14.01 -7.44
CA SER A 90 -14.54 14.86 -6.56
C SER A 90 -14.48 14.40 -5.10
N PHE A 91 -14.50 13.09 -4.86
CA PHE A 91 -14.34 12.51 -3.53
C PHE A 91 -12.96 12.85 -2.93
N LEU A 92 -11.88 12.68 -3.71
CA LEU A 92 -10.51 12.92 -3.25
C LEU A 92 -10.16 14.40 -3.05
N GLN A 93 -11.01 15.33 -3.46
CA GLN A 93 -10.84 16.76 -3.18
C GLN A 93 -11.43 17.19 -1.83
N LYS A 94 -12.36 16.41 -1.26
CA LYS A 94 -13.04 16.75 0.00
C LYS A 94 -12.32 16.17 1.22
N ARG A 95 -11.64 17.05 1.96
CA ARG A 95 -10.85 16.68 3.15
C ARG A 95 -11.61 15.85 4.19
N THR A 96 -12.81 16.25 4.55
CA THR A 96 -13.60 15.56 5.59
C THR A 96 -13.96 14.14 5.16
N HIS A 97 -14.32 13.94 3.89
CA HIS A 97 -14.61 12.61 3.35
C HIS A 97 -13.37 11.72 3.34
N ILE A 98 -12.20 12.27 2.99
CA ILE A 98 -10.91 11.58 3.07
C ILE A 98 -10.62 11.16 4.51
N GLU A 99 -10.71 12.09 5.46
CA GLU A 99 -10.40 11.82 6.87
C GLU A 99 -11.31 10.72 7.44
N ALA A 100 -12.61 10.80 7.17
CA ALA A 100 -13.58 9.78 7.55
C ALA A 100 -13.23 8.41 6.93
N SER A 101 -13.10 8.36 5.60
CA SER A 101 -12.84 7.12 4.86
C SER A 101 -11.49 6.51 5.21
N SER A 102 -10.44 7.32 5.39
CA SER A 102 -9.12 6.84 5.80
C SER A 102 -9.13 6.25 7.20
N GLN A 103 -9.92 6.83 8.12
CA GLN A 103 -10.09 6.25 9.46
C GLN A 103 -10.73 4.88 9.35
N ALA A 104 -11.81 4.75 8.58
CA ALA A 104 -12.49 3.47 8.39
C ALA A 104 -11.61 2.41 7.72
N LEU A 105 -10.84 2.80 6.70
CA LEU A 105 -9.91 1.94 5.99
C LEU A 105 -8.78 1.40 6.88
N LEU A 106 -8.27 2.21 7.82
CA LEU A 106 -7.04 1.91 8.55
C LEU A 106 -7.27 1.51 10.00
N ALA A 107 -8.44 1.80 10.58
CA ALA A 107 -8.77 1.43 11.94
C ALA A 107 -9.26 -0.02 11.98
N SER A 108 -8.56 -0.89 12.71
CA SER A 108 -8.94 -2.30 12.84
C SER A 108 -9.08 -2.71 14.30
N LYS A 109 -10.32 -3.01 14.72
CA LYS A 109 -10.61 -3.56 16.06
C LYS A 109 -10.09 -4.99 16.21
N ARG A 110 -10.10 -5.79 15.13
CA ARG A 110 -9.62 -7.19 15.14
C ARG A 110 -8.15 -7.35 15.54
N HIS A 111 -7.34 -6.33 15.28
CA HIS A 111 -5.91 -6.33 15.59
C HIS A 111 -5.55 -5.54 16.87
N SER A 112 -6.52 -4.93 17.54
CA SER A 112 -6.30 -4.09 18.72
C SER A 112 -7.32 -4.38 19.81
N MET A 113 -6.91 -5.10 20.86
CA MET A 113 -7.66 -5.23 22.12
C MET A 113 -7.57 -3.95 22.99
N HIS A 114 -6.93 -2.89 22.49
CA HIS A 114 -6.68 -1.67 23.24
C HIS A 114 -7.76 -0.62 23.04
N LEU A 115 -8.05 0.11 24.13
CA LEU A 115 -8.77 1.39 24.08
C LEU A 115 -8.08 2.36 23.09
N ASN A 116 -8.89 3.20 22.45
CA ASN A 116 -8.49 4.24 21.51
C ASN A 116 -7.98 3.73 20.15
N PHE A 117 -8.44 2.56 19.69
CA PHE A 117 -7.95 1.95 18.45
C PHE A 117 -8.28 2.79 17.20
N SER A 118 -9.44 3.44 17.17
CA SER A 118 -9.88 4.29 16.05
C SER A 118 -9.02 5.53 15.86
N GLN A 119 -8.21 5.87 16.87
CA GLN A 119 -7.32 7.02 16.87
C GLN A 119 -5.87 6.65 16.52
N LYS A 120 -5.52 5.35 16.51
CA LYS A 120 -4.18 4.84 16.16
C LYS A 120 -3.99 4.70 14.65
N VAL A 121 -4.53 5.64 13.90
CA VAL A 121 -4.43 5.72 12.44
C VAL A 121 -3.86 7.09 12.04
N PRO A 122 -3.24 7.22 10.87
CA PRO A 122 -2.77 8.52 10.39
C PRO A 122 -3.91 9.53 10.26
N LYS A 123 -3.62 10.74 10.72
CA LYS A 123 -4.38 11.97 10.47
C LYS A 123 -3.69 12.75 9.36
N ARG A 124 -4.35 13.77 8.81
CA ARG A 124 -3.83 14.63 7.72
C ARG A 124 -3.53 13.88 6.41
N MET A 125 -4.11 12.70 6.20
CA MET A 125 -4.08 12.07 4.87
C MET A 125 -4.81 12.94 3.84
N THR A 126 -4.31 12.94 2.61
CA THR A 126 -4.89 13.68 1.49
C THR A 126 -5.43 12.76 0.41
N GLY A 127 -6.10 13.33 -0.59
CA GLY A 127 -6.58 12.58 -1.75
C GLY A 127 -5.44 11.85 -2.47
N LEU A 128 -4.27 12.49 -2.59
CA LEU A 128 -3.08 11.87 -3.16
C LEU A 128 -2.64 10.65 -2.35
N HIS A 129 -2.59 10.73 -1.02
CA HIS A 129 -2.25 9.58 -0.16
C HIS A 129 -3.17 8.37 -0.40
N LEU A 130 -4.49 8.57 -0.51
CA LEU A 130 -5.41 7.47 -0.78
C LEU A 130 -5.29 6.94 -2.21
N ALA A 131 -5.13 7.82 -3.20
CA ALA A 131 -4.96 7.41 -4.60
C ALA A 131 -3.69 6.54 -4.77
N VAL A 132 -2.58 6.92 -4.14
CA VAL A 132 -1.34 6.13 -4.17
C VAL A 132 -1.46 4.86 -3.33
N TYR A 133 -2.15 4.89 -2.18
CA TYR A 133 -2.39 3.70 -1.36
C TYR A 133 -3.04 2.57 -2.17
N PHE A 134 -4.03 2.90 -3.00
CA PHE A 134 -4.72 1.95 -3.87
C PHE A 134 -4.04 1.70 -5.22
N GLY A 135 -3.00 2.46 -5.57
CA GLY A 135 -2.29 2.31 -6.84
C GLY A 135 -3.09 2.82 -8.04
N LEU A 136 -3.83 3.92 -7.89
CA LEU A 136 -4.71 4.46 -8.93
C LEU A 136 -3.93 5.29 -9.96
N GLU A 137 -3.16 4.65 -10.84
CA GLU A 137 -2.23 5.31 -11.77
C GLU A 137 -2.83 6.51 -12.54
N GLY A 138 -4.01 6.35 -13.15
CA GLY A 138 -4.67 7.43 -13.89
C GLY A 138 -5.09 8.60 -12.99
N THR A 139 -5.57 8.30 -11.79
CA THR A 139 -6.00 9.29 -10.80
C THR A 139 -4.81 10.03 -10.21
N VAL A 140 -3.74 9.33 -9.84
CA VAL A 140 -2.50 9.93 -9.34
C VAL A 140 -1.95 10.89 -10.39
N LYS A 141 -1.85 10.47 -11.66
CA LYS A 141 -1.45 11.34 -12.77
C LYS A 141 -2.31 12.59 -12.92
N ALA A 142 -3.62 12.47 -12.70
CA ALA A 142 -4.54 13.60 -12.81
C ALA A 142 -4.36 14.63 -11.67
N ILE A 143 -4.15 14.17 -10.43
CA ILE A 143 -4.19 15.06 -9.26
C ILE A 143 -2.81 15.46 -8.72
N MET A 144 -1.72 14.76 -9.08
CA MET A 144 -0.39 14.99 -8.49
C MET A 144 0.13 16.43 -8.65
N GLY A 145 -0.30 17.17 -9.68
CA GLY A 145 0.10 18.57 -9.89
C GLY A 145 -0.60 19.56 -8.95
N GLU A 146 -1.64 19.14 -8.24
CA GLU A 146 -2.39 19.95 -7.27
C GLU A 146 -1.80 19.85 -5.85
N TYR A 147 -0.86 18.94 -5.63
CA TYR A 147 -0.30 18.63 -4.31
C TYR A 147 1.20 18.84 -4.26
N ASP A 148 1.68 19.22 -3.07
CA ASP A 148 3.08 18.99 -2.68
C ASP A 148 3.30 17.47 -2.55
N LEU A 149 4.23 16.92 -3.32
CA LEU A 149 4.48 15.47 -3.39
C LEU A 149 5.13 14.92 -2.11
N ASP A 150 5.74 15.79 -1.31
CA ASP A 150 6.42 15.43 -0.06
C ASP A 150 5.57 15.78 1.17
N MET A 151 4.29 16.10 0.96
CA MET A 151 3.36 16.35 2.05
C MET A 151 3.24 15.13 2.97
N LYS A 152 3.34 15.38 4.28
CA LYS A 152 3.35 14.31 5.29
C LYS A 152 2.01 14.16 6.00
N ASP A 153 1.60 12.90 6.20
CA ASP A 153 0.57 12.55 7.18
C ASP A 153 1.04 12.79 8.63
N SER A 154 0.21 12.49 9.62
CA SER A 154 0.57 12.67 11.03
C SER A 154 1.64 11.71 11.54
N TYR A 155 2.00 10.68 10.79
CA TYR A 155 3.11 9.77 11.11
C TYR A 155 4.38 10.15 10.34
N GLY A 156 4.35 11.22 9.53
CA GLY A 156 5.51 11.69 8.77
C GLY A 156 5.66 11.02 7.41
N ARG A 157 4.70 10.20 6.98
CA ARG A 157 4.80 9.43 5.73
C ARG A 157 4.31 10.26 4.55
N THR A 158 5.00 10.15 3.42
CA THR A 158 4.66 10.82 2.16
C THR A 158 3.87 9.87 1.24
N PRO A 159 3.24 10.39 0.16
CA PRO A 159 2.68 9.56 -0.89
C PRO A 159 3.66 8.50 -1.43
N LEU A 160 4.95 8.85 -1.59
CA LEU A 160 5.97 7.91 -2.03
C LEU A 160 6.20 6.78 -1.02
N SER A 161 6.20 7.07 0.29
CA SER A 161 6.28 6.04 1.34
C SER A 161 5.14 5.01 1.21
N TYR A 162 3.91 5.46 0.96
CA TYR A 162 2.74 4.59 0.80
C TYR A 162 2.79 3.77 -0.50
N ALA A 163 3.16 4.39 -1.62
CA ALA A 163 3.31 3.70 -2.89
C ALA A 163 4.39 2.62 -2.82
N ALA A 164 5.49 2.91 -2.11
CA ALA A 164 6.59 1.98 -1.91
C ALA A 164 6.20 0.81 -1.00
N ARG A 165 5.54 1.09 0.13
CA ARG A 165 5.03 0.08 1.06
C ARG A 165 4.07 -0.92 0.41
N ASN A 166 3.24 -0.46 -0.53
CA ASN A 166 2.24 -1.29 -1.19
C ASN A 166 2.70 -1.87 -2.54
N GLY A 167 3.93 -1.54 -2.99
CA GLY A 167 4.53 -2.13 -4.19
C GLY A 167 3.98 -1.60 -5.51
N HIS A 168 3.35 -0.41 -5.53
CA HIS A 168 2.75 0.15 -6.75
C HIS A 168 3.80 0.80 -7.65
N GLY A 169 4.64 -0.02 -8.31
CA GLY A 169 5.82 0.44 -9.07
C GLY A 169 5.54 1.49 -10.16
N ALA A 170 4.38 1.43 -10.83
CA ALA A 170 4.00 2.45 -11.82
C ALA A 170 3.70 3.81 -11.16
N VAL A 171 3.04 3.81 -9.99
CA VAL A 171 2.80 5.02 -9.20
C VAL A 171 4.10 5.56 -8.60
N VAL A 172 4.98 4.69 -8.11
CA VAL A 172 6.32 5.05 -7.64
C VAL A 172 7.08 5.78 -8.76
N GLN A 173 7.11 5.21 -9.97
CA GLN A 173 7.77 5.84 -11.11
C GLN A 173 7.21 7.24 -11.41
N GLN A 174 5.88 7.39 -11.43
CA GLN A 174 5.23 8.67 -11.68
C GLN A 174 5.62 9.74 -10.64
N LEU A 175 5.66 9.39 -9.36
CA LEU A 175 6.06 10.30 -8.29
C LEU A 175 7.54 10.70 -8.41
N LEU A 176 8.42 9.72 -8.68
CA LEU A 176 9.85 9.96 -8.84
C LEU A 176 10.19 10.81 -10.07
N ASP A 177 9.47 10.62 -11.18
CA ASP A 177 9.63 11.43 -12.39
C ASP A 177 9.15 12.88 -12.20
N LYS A 178 8.36 13.13 -11.15
CA LYS A 178 7.97 14.47 -10.71
C LYS A 178 8.81 15.03 -9.56
N GLY A 179 9.85 14.30 -9.13
CA GLY A 179 10.80 14.78 -8.15
C GLY A 179 10.37 14.61 -6.69
N ALA A 180 9.50 13.65 -6.38
CA ALA A 180 9.23 13.27 -4.99
C ALA A 180 10.53 12.84 -4.29
N ASP A 181 10.71 13.24 -3.03
CA ASP A 181 11.91 13.00 -2.23
C ASP A 181 12.05 11.52 -1.82
N THR A 182 13.12 10.88 -2.29
CA THR A 182 13.44 9.48 -1.96
C THR A 182 13.91 9.30 -0.52
N GLU A 183 14.38 10.37 0.12
CA GLU A 183 14.96 10.37 1.46
C GLU A 183 13.99 10.88 2.53
N ALA A 184 12.73 11.12 2.16
CA ALA A 184 11.71 11.57 3.09
C ALA A 184 11.50 10.55 4.23
N LYS A 185 11.97 10.92 5.42
CA LYS A 185 11.81 10.12 6.64
C LYS A 185 10.47 10.37 7.32
N ASP A 186 9.85 9.29 7.77
CA ASP A 186 8.73 9.36 8.71
C ASP A 186 9.22 9.53 10.16
N LYS A 187 8.30 9.44 11.13
CA LYS A 187 8.61 9.64 12.55
C LYS A 187 9.51 8.58 13.19
N ASP A 188 9.63 7.41 12.58
CA ASP A 188 10.50 6.33 13.05
C ASP A 188 11.82 6.30 12.26
N GLY A 189 12.00 7.26 11.34
CA GLY A 189 13.18 7.39 10.49
C GLY A 189 13.14 6.52 9.23
N LEU A 190 11.98 5.94 8.87
CA LEU A 190 11.85 5.09 7.68
C LEU A 190 11.71 5.91 6.41
N THR A 191 12.44 5.50 5.37
CA THR A 191 12.32 6.06 4.01
C THR A 191 11.45 5.17 3.12
N PRO A 192 11.01 5.66 1.94
CA PRO A 192 10.40 4.80 0.91
C PRO A 192 11.18 3.51 0.61
N LEU A 193 12.52 3.55 0.62
CA LEU A 193 13.35 2.36 0.40
C LEU A 193 13.22 1.36 1.55
N SER A 194 13.20 1.84 2.80
CA SER A 194 12.95 0.99 3.97
C SER A 194 11.60 0.27 3.85
N TYR A 195 10.53 0.97 3.47
CA TYR A 195 9.20 0.40 3.28
C TYR A 195 9.14 -0.63 2.14
N ALA A 196 9.76 -0.34 1.00
CA ALA A 196 9.82 -1.28 -0.13
C ALA A 196 10.57 -2.56 0.24
N ALA A 197 11.67 -2.43 1.00
CA ALA A 197 12.47 -3.55 1.44
C ALA A 197 11.77 -4.39 2.51
N GLU A 198 11.13 -3.75 3.50
CA GLU A 198 10.32 -4.40 4.53
C GLU A 198 9.19 -5.26 3.95
N ASN A 199 8.58 -4.83 2.84
CA ASN A 199 7.43 -5.51 2.24
C ASN A 199 7.80 -6.36 1.00
N GLY A 200 9.10 -6.50 0.71
CA GLY A 200 9.58 -7.42 -0.34
C GLY A 200 9.35 -6.94 -1.77
N HIS A 201 9.17 -5.64 -2.00
CA HIS A 201 8.84 -5.07 -3.30
C HIS A 201 10.09 -4.76 -4.14
N GLY A 202 10.76 -5.81 -4.62
CA GLY A 202 12.03 -5.68 -5.36
C GLY A 202 11.99 -4.77 -6.60
N ALA A 203 10.87 -4.72 -7.33
CA ALA A 203 10.73 -3.78 -8.44
C ALA A 203 10.81 -2.31 -7.99
N VAL A 204 10.18 -1.98 -6.87
CA VAL A 204 10.22 -0.64 -6.26
C VAL A 204 11.61 -0.35 -5.68
N VAL A 205 12.24 -1.32 -5.02
CA VAL A 205 13.62 -1.20 -4.51
C VAL A 205 14.57 -0.78 -5.64
N ARG A 206 14.48 -1.44 -6.81
CA ARG A 206 15.29 -1.05 -7.98
C ARG A 206 15.02 0.38 -8.43
N GLN A 207 13.75 0.78 -8.57
CA GLN A 207 13.38 2.13 -8.99
C GLN A 207 13.92 3.22 -8.04
N LEU A 208 13.83 2.98 -6.73
CA LEU A 208 14.31 3.93 -5.73
C LEU A 208 15.84 4.06 -5.77
N LEU A 209 16.57 2.94 -5.85
CA LEU A 209 18.03 2.96 -5.96
C LEU A 209 18.51 3.61 -7.27
N GLU A 210 17.81 3.36 -8.39
CA GLU A 210 18.09 4.02 -9.67
C GLU A 210 17.88 5.54 -9.62
N LYS A 211 17.01 6.02 -8.73
CA LYS A 211 16.80 7.45 -8.46
C LYS A 211 17.68 8.00 -7.35
N GLY A 212 18.67 7.23 -6.87
CA GLY A 212 19.69 7.68 -5.94
C GLY A 212 19.30 7.57 -4.46
N ALA A 213 18.31 6.74 -4.12
CA ALA A 213 17.99 6.49 -2.72
C ALA A 213 19.19 5.90 -1.96
N ASP A 214 19.41 6.34 -0.72
CA ASP A 214 20.52 5.86 0.11
C ASP A 214 20.28 4.41 0.57
N ILE A 215 21.11 3.49 0.06
CA ILE A 215 21.03 2.06 0.37
C ILE A 215 21.36 1.75 1.84
N GLU A 216 22.15 2.61 2.49
CA GLU A 216 22.60 2.46 3.88
C GLU A 216 21.78 3.29 4.87
N VAL A 217 20.64 3.83 4.43
CA VAL A 217 19.82 4.69 5.28
C VAL A 217 19.41 3.98 6.57
N LYS A 218 19.62 4.65 7.70
CA LYS A 218 19.24 4.15 9.02
C LYS A 218 18.01 4.85 9.55
N ASN A 219 17.12 4.05 10.13
CA ASN A 219 16.03 4.52 10.97
C ASN A 219 16.52 4.77 12.42
N ASP A 220 15.62 5.14 13.33
CA ASP A 220 15.97 5.48 14.72
C ASP A 220 16.45 4.28 15.57
N TYR A 221 16.32 3.07 15.03
CA TYR A 221 16.80 1.81 15.60
C TYR A 221 18.09 1.31 14.96
N ASP A 222 18.72 2.11 14.10
CA ASP A 222 19.89 1.77 13.28
C ASP A 222 19.62 0.65 12.25
N TRP A 223 18.36 0.39 11.90
CA TRP A 223 18.00 -0.62 10.90
C TRP A 223 18.13 -0.03 9.50
N THR A 224 18.76 -0.80 8.60
CA THR A 224 18.88 -0.50 7.18
C THR A 224 17.78 -1.19 6.37
N PRO A 225 17.55 -0.81 5.09
CA PRO A 225 16.69 -1.57 4.19
C PRO A 225 17.06 -3.06 4.13
N LEU A 226 18.36 -3.40 4.18
CA LEU A 226 18.84 -4.78 4.21
C LEU A 226 18.39 -5.50 5.48
N THR A 227 18.47 -4.87 6.65
CA THR A 227 17.96 -5.42 7.92
C THR A 227 16.49 -5.80 7.81
N TYR A 228 15.65 -4.92 7.25
CA TYR A 228 14.22 -5.17 7.07
C TYR A 228 13.94 -6.33 6.11
N ALA A 229 14.57 -6.33 4.93
CA ALA A 229 14.39 -7.40 3.95
C ALA A 229 14.83 -8.76 4.51
N ALA A 230 15.96 -8.79 5.23
CA ALA A 230 16.49 -10.01 5.83
C ALA A 230 15.62 -10.55 6.97
N LYS A 231 15.18 -9.67 7.88
CA LYS A 231 14.27 -10.00 8.99
C LYS A 231 12.97 -10.62 8.51
N ASN A 232 12.42 -10.13 7.39
CA ASN A 232 11.13 -10.59 6.86
C ASN A 232 11.30 -11.69 5.78
N GLY A 233 12.51 -12.16 5.51
CA GLY A 233 12.77 -13.30 4.64
C GLY A 233 12.65 -13.00 3.14
N HIS A 234 12.77 -11.74 2.72
CA HIS A 234 12.64 -11.31 1.33
C HIS A 234 13.95 -11.55 0.56
N GLU A 235 14.26 -12.82 0.28
CA GLU A 235 15.49 -13.27 -0.38
C GLU A 235 15.84 -12.50 -1.66
N ALA A 236 14.87 -12.31 -2.56
CA ALA A 236 15.10 -11.59 -3.81
C ALA A 236 15.46 -10.11 -3.59
N VAL A 237 14.94 -9.47 -2.54
CA VAL A 237 15.28 -8.09 -2.19
C VAL A 237 16.65 -8.05 -1.51
N VAL A 238 16.95 -8.99 -0.61
CA VAL A 238 18.27 -9.12 -0.01
C VAL A 238 19.34 -9.24 -1.08
N GLN A 239 19.16 -10.17 -2.03
CA GLN A 239 20.09 -10.34 -3.14
C GLN A 239 20.29 -9.03 -3.91
N GLN A 240 19.21 -8.34 -4.26
CA GLN A 240 19.28 -7.06 -4.99
C GLN A 240 20.04 -5.98 -4.21
N LEU A 241 19.83 -5.87 -2.89
CA LEU A 241 20.53 -4.89 -2.07
C LEU A 241 22.02 -5.22 -1.97
N LEU A 242 22.38 -6.50 -1.81
CA LEU A 242 23.78 -6.94 -1.76
C LEU A 242 24.50 -6.73 -3.10
N GLU A 243 23.84 -7.04 -4.22
CA GLU A 243 24.36 -6.77 -5.57
C GLU A 243 24.60 -5.27 -5.81
N LYS A 244 23.88 -4.40 -5.09
CA LYS A 244 24.03 -2.94 -5.13
C LYS A 244 25.00 -2.41 -4.07
N GLY A 245 25.66 -3.29 -3.31
CA GLY A 245 26.73 -2.95 -2.37
C GLY A 245 26.26 -2.65 -0.95
N ALA A 246 25.08 -3.14 -0.54
CA ALA A 246 24.63 -2.99 0.84
C ALA A 246 25.56 -3.72 1.83
N ASP A 247 25.86 -3.10 2.97
CA ASP A 247 26.76 -3.64 3.99
C ASP A 247 26.07 -4.76 4.82
N THR A 248 26.60 -5.99 4.72
CA THR A 248 26.13 -7.15 5.48
C THR A 248 26.45 -7.08 6.97
N GLU A 249 27.47 -6.30 7.35
CA GLU A 249 28.00 -6.19 8.70
C GLU A 249 27.50 -4.93 9.42
N ALA A 250 26.58 -4.18 8.81
CA ALA A 250 25.93 -3.03 9.44
C ALA A 250 25.26 -3.46 10.76
N LYS A 251 25.94 -3.19 11.88
CA LYS A 251 25.42 -3.49 13.21
C LYS A 251 24.37 -2.46 13.59
N TYR A 252 23.26 -2.94 14.14
CA TYR A 252 22.25 -2.10 14.77
C TYR A 252 22.21 -2.33 16.29
N LYS A 253 21.30 -1.65 17.00
CA LYS A 253 21.16 -1.76 18.45
C LYS A 253 21.08 -3.24 18.89
N ALA A 254 21.92 -3.59 19.88
CA ALA A 254 22.23 -4.94 20.37
C ALA A 254 23.29 -5.76 19.60
N GLY A 255 23.99 -5.19 18.61
CA GLY A 255 25.15 -5.83 17.96
C GLY A 255 24.80 -6.91 16.94
N TRP A 256 23.52 -7.01 16.57
CA TRP A 256 23.01 -7.91 15.55
C TRP A 256 23.33 -7.41 14.15
N THR A 257 23.49 -8.34 13.20
CA THR A 257 23.59 -8.06 11.77
C THR A 257 22.29 -8.46 11.07
N PRO A 258 22.00 -7.92 9.87
CA PRO A 258 20.87 -8.37 9.05
C PRO A 258 20.80 -9.89 8.91
N LEU A 259 21.95 -10.54 8.65
CA LEU A 259 22.02 -11.99 8.44
C LEU A 259 21.86 -12.80 9.72
N SER A 260 22.41 -12.33 10.86
CA SER A 260 22.21 -13.03 12.14
C SER A 260 20.75 -12.99 12.58
N HIS A 261 20.03 -11.90 12.27
CA HIS A 261 18.62 -11.77 12.58
C HIS A 261 17.72 -12.59 11.64
N ALA A 262 18.07 -12.70 10.35
CA ALA A 262 17.41 -13.63 9.43
C ALA A 262 17.52 -15.09 9.90
N ALA A 263 18.67 -15.49 10.45
CA ALA A 263 18.88 -16.82 11.00
C ALA A 263 17.99 -17.10 12.22
N GLU A 264 17.84 -16.13 13.13
CA GLU A 264 16.92 -16.22 14.29
C GLU A 264 15.46 -16.38 13.86
N ASN A 265 15.03 -15.66 12.81
CA ASN A 265 13.67 -15.74 12.27
C ASN A 265 13.45 -16.96 11.33
N GLY A 266 14.44 -17.85 11.19
CA GLY A 266 14.33 -19.08 10.42
C GLY A 266 14.49 -18.92 8.90
N HIS A 267 14.91 -17.75 8.42
CA HIS A 267 15.12 -17.44 7.01
C HIS A 267 16.47 -17.94 6.49
N LYS A 268 16.65 -19.26 6.49
CA LYS A 268 17.90 -19.93 6.07
C LYS A 268 18.34 -19.62 4.64
N ALA A 269 17.39 -19.30 3.75
CA ALA A 269 17.71 -18.95 2.37
C ALA A 269 18.47 -17.61 2.31
N VAL A 270 17.94 -16.57 2.96
CA VAL A 270 18.59 -15.25 3.11
C VAL A 270 20.00 -15.36 3.67
N GLN A 271 20.22 -16.21 4.68
CA GLN A 271 21.56 -16.42 5.24
C GLN A 271 22.55 -16.95 4.20
N ARG A 272 22.14 -17.93 3.38
CA ARG A 272 23.00 -18.49 2.32
C ARG A 272 23.34 -17.44 1.26
N THR A 273 22.35 -16.65 0.86
CA THR A 273 22.52 -15.57 -0.12
C THR A 273 23.51 -14.52 0.37
N GLY A 274 23.50 -14.20 1.66
CA GLY A 274 24.44 -13.26 2.27
C GLY A 274 25.86 -13.81 2.45
N THR A 275 26.04 -15.11 2.71
CA THR A 275 27.37 -15.72 2.89
C THR A 275 28.05 -16.17 1.59
N GLY A 276 27.33 -16.15 0.47
CA GLY A 276 27.78 -16.70 -0.81
C GLY A 276 28.33 -15.67 -1.81
N LEU A 277 28.37 -14.39 -1.44
CA LEU A 277 28.97 -13.28 -2.19
C LEU A 277 30.31 -12.90 -1.54
#